data_AF-A0AAV9D5Q8-F1
#
_entry.id   AF-A0AAV9D5Q8-F1
#
_cell.length_a   1.000
_cell.length_b   1.000
_cell.length_c   1.000
_cell.angle_alpha   90.00
_cell.angle_beta   90.00
_cell.angle_gamma   90.00
#
_symmetry.space_group_name_H-M   'P 1'
#
loop_
_entity.id
_entity.type
_entity.pdbx_description
1 polymer ?
#
loop_
_entity_poly.entity_id
_entity_poly.type
_entity_poly.pdbx_seq_one_letter_code
_entity_poly.pdbx_strand_id
1 'polypeptide(L)' 'MRYSSFDVLRLLSTKDDSFHCEKCDGKLVAGSDKLAAEEMGDADNNARRRCREKLKDMLQKIERPHVSILFERFS' A
#
# COMPACT_ATOMS: atom_id res chain seq x y z
N MET A 1 5.50 -19.38 -17.74
CA MET A 1 4.06 -19.03 -17.87
C MET A 1 3.67 -18.21 -16.66
N ARG A 2 2.87 -17.15 -16.83
CA ARG A 2 2.30 -16.35 -15.74
C ARG A 2 0.79 -16.33 -15.91
N TYR A 3 0.06 -16.50 -14.83
CA TYR A 3 -1.39 -16.54 -14.81
C TYR A 3 -1.91 -15.42 -13.91
N SER A 4 -2.94 -14.71 -14.36
CA SER A 4 -3.58 -13.66 -13.56
C SER A 4 -4.50 -14.30 -12.51
N SER A 5 -4.84 -13.56 -11.44
CA SER A 5 -5.78 -14.04 -10.41
C SER A 5 -7.11 -14.51 -10.99
N PHE A 6 -7.55 -13.96 -12.12
CA PHE A 6 -8.79 -14.37 -12.79
C PHE A 6 -8.66 -15.72 -13.51
N ASP A 7 -7.44 -16.07 -13.96
CA ASP A 7 -7.19 -17.29 -14.73
C ASP A 7 -7.03 -18.52 -13.82
N VAL A 8 -6.72 -18.29 -12.54
CA VAL A 8 -6.39 -19.33 -11.55
C VAL A 8 -7.52 -20.34 -11.35
N LEU A 9 -8.78 -19.91 -11.35
CA LEU A 9 -9.92 -20.81 -11.15
C LEU A 9 -10.04 -21.90 -12.23
N ARG A 10 -9.57 -21.64 -13.45
CA ARG A 10 -9.61 -22.61 -14.57
C ARG A 10 -8.47 -23.63 -14.52
N LEU A 11 -7.43 -23.32 -13.75
CA LEU A 11 -6.22 -24.15 -13.63
C LEU A 11 -6.33 -25.12 -12.45
N LEU A 12 -7.43 -25.08 -11.70
CA LEU A 12 -7.67 -25.92 -10.54
C LEU A 12 -7.90 -27.37 -10.99
N SER A 13 -7.01 -28.27 -10.59
CA SER A 13 -7.13 -29.70 -10.88
C SER A 13 -8.23 -30.33 -10.04
N THR A 14 -9.01 -31.22 -10.66
CA THR A 14 -10.09 -31.96 -9.99
C THR A 14 -9.59 -33.14 -9.16
N LYS A 15 -8.30 -33.48 -9.23
CA LYS A 15 -7.73 -34.67 -8.60
C LYS A 15 -7.04 -34.40 -7.26
N ASP A 16 -6.45 -33.22 -7.11
CA ASP A 16 -5.53 -32.91 -6.01
C ASP A 16 -5.67 -31.46 -5.52
N ASP A 17 -6.77 -30.78 -5.89
CA ASP A 17 -7.15 -29.43 -5.50
C ASP A 17 -6.01 -28.39 -5.66
N SER A 18 -5.12 -28.62 -6.63
CA SER A 18 -3.95 -27.77 -6.86
C SER A 18 -3.92 -27.23 -8.28
N PHE A 19 -3.31 -26.06 -8.46
CA PHE A 19 -3.29 -25.39 -9.75
C PHE A 19 -2.26 -26.05 -10.67
N HIS A 20 -2.65 -26.38 -11.90
CA HIS A 20 -1.79 -27.02 -12.90
C HIS A 20 -1.71 -26.19 -14.17
N CYS A 21 -0.55 -26.21 -14.82
CA CYS A 21 -0.40 -25.62 -16.14
C CYS A 21 -1.08 -26.50 -17.19
N GLU A 22 -2.02 -25.95 -17.96
CA GLU A 22 -2.72 -26.67 -19.04
C GLU A 22 -1.78 -27.27 -20.10
N LYS A 23 -0.59 -26.68 -20.30
CA LYS A 23 0.32 -27.07 -21.38
C LYS A 23 1.38 -28.10 -20.97
N CYS A 24 1.73 -28.17 -19.68
CA CYS A 24 2.78 -29.07 -19.19
C CYS A 24 2.38 -29.88 -17.97
N ASP A 25 1.15 -29.74 -17.48
CA ASP A 25 0.61 -30.36 -16.27
C ASP A 25 1.49 -30.16 -15.02
N GLY A 26 2.31 -29.10 -15.04
CA GLY A 26 3.17 -28.74 -13.93
C GLY A 26 2.40 -28.01 -12.86
N LYS A 27 2.57 -28.41 -11.60
CA LYS A 27 1.99 -27.74 -10.44
C LYS A 27 2.43 -26.27 -10.36
N LEU A 28 1.47 -25.37 -10.36
CA LEU A 28 1.64 -23.94 -10.23
C LEU A 28 1.67 -23.58 -8.75
N VAL A 29 2.78 -22.97 -8.34
CA VAL A 29 2.95 -22.40 -7.00
C VAL A 29 2.64 -20.91 -7.11
N ALA A 30 1.85 -20.38 -6.17
CA ALA A 30 1.65 -18.94 -6.08
C ALA A 30 3.02 -18.26 -5.98
N GLY A 31 3.32 -17.37 -6.93
CA GLY A 31 4.52 -16.55 -6.91
C GLY A 31 4.39 -15.50 -5.81
N SER A 32 4.45 -15.92 -4.55
CA SER A 32 4.65 -15.02 -3.43
C SER A 32 6.11 -14.58 -3.47
N ASP A 33 6.29 -13.27 -3.66
CA ASP A 33 7.52 -12.53 -3.36
C ASP A 33 8.67 -12.65 -4.36
N LYS A 34 8.58 -11.83 -5.42
CA LYS A 34 9.64 -10.87 -5.77
C LYS A 34 9.04 -9.52 -6.20
N LEU A 35 8.30 -8.88 -5.29
CA LEU A 35 8.06 -7.43 -5.32
C LEU A 35 9.09 -6.72 -4.41
N ALA A 36 10.37 -7.06 -4.56
CA ALA A 36 11.43 -6.32 -3.91
C ALA A 36 12.64 -6.32 -4.85
N ALA A 37 12.90 -5.17 -5.47
CA ALA A 37 14.21 -4.66 -5.92
C ALA A 37 14.17 -3.80 -7.20
N GLU A 38 13.06 -3.10 -7.51
CA GLU A 38 13.17 -1.82 -8.22
C GLU A 38 12.61 -0.72 -7.33
N GLU A 39 13.50 -0.30 -6.44
CA GLU A 39 13.72 1.06 -6.02
C GLU A 39 13.41 2.06 -7.15
N MET A 40 12.18 2.56 -7.19
CA MET A 40 11.95 3.94 -7.61
C MET A 40 11.72 4.77 -6.35
N GLY A 41 12.80 4.89 -5.58
CA GLY A 41 12.92 5.90 -4.55
C GLY A 41 12.82 7.30 -5.16
N ASP A 42 12.17 8.18 -4.39
CA ASP A 42 12.29 9.64 -4.37
C ASP A 42 11.07 10.48 -4.85
N ALA A 43 10.11 9.91 -5.58
CA ALA A 43 8.91 10.66 -5.96
C ALA A 43 7.80 10.68 -4.87
N ASP A 44 7.59 9.58 -4.13
CA ASP A 44 6.48 9.46 -3.17
C ASP A 44 6.83 9.98 -1.76
N ASN A 45 8.10 9.85 -1.34
CA ASN A 45 8.52 10.28 0.00
C ASN A 45 8.39 11.81 0.18
N ASN A 46 8.61 12.57 -0.89
CA ASN A 46 8.41 14.01 -0.89
C ASN A 46 6.92 14.38 -0.74
N ALA A 47 6.00 13.61 -1.32
CA ALA A 47 4.57 13.86 -1.26
C ALA A 47 4.02 13.57 0.13
N ARG A 48 4.43 12.45 0.73
CA ARG A 48 4.10 12.09 2.12
C ARG A 48 4.64 13.12 3.11
N ARG A 49 5.88 13.59 2.94
CA ARG A 49 6.47 14.63 3.79
C ARG A 49 5.72 15.96 3.62
N ARG A 50 5.42 16.40 2.39
CA ARG A 50 4.65 17.63 2.12
C ARG A 50 3.26 17.62 2.75
N CYS A 51 2.53 16.51 2.65
CA CYS A 51 1.23 16.36 3.32
C CYS A 51 1.34 16.50 4.84
N ARG A 52 2.35 15.87 5.45
CA ARG A 52 2.57 15.93 6.90
C ARG A 52 2.87 17.35 7.40
N GLU A 53 3.73 18.07 6.69
CA GLU A 53 4.09 19.44 7.08
C GLU A 53 2.91 20.41 6.88
N LYS A 54 2.11 20.25 5.82
CA LYS A 54 0.89 21.06 5.61
C LYS A 54 -0.14 20.84 6.72
N LEU A 55 -0.32 19.59 7.17
CA LEU A 55 -1.21 19.28 8.30
C LEU A 55 -0.72 19.89 9.61
N LYS A 56 0.60 19.87 9.88
CA LYS A 56 1.18 20.54 11.07
C LYS A 56 0.98 22.05 11.04
N ASP A 57 1.19 22.69 9.89
CA ASP A 57 0.98 24.15 9.75
C ASP A 57 -0.47 24.54 10.01
N MET A 58 -1.43 23.75 9.48
CA MET A 58 -2.85 23.97 9.74
C MET A 58 -3.21 23.80 11.22
N LEU A 59 -2.70 22.75 11.88
CA LEU A 59 -2.90 22.54 13.32
C LEU A 59 -2.36 23.70 14.14
N GLN A 60 -1.13 24.13 13.84
CA GLN A 60 -0.49 25.24 14.54
C GLN A 60 -1.25 26.56 14.38
N LYS A 61 -1.84 26.81 13.20
CA LYS A 61 -2.67 27.99 12.94
C LYS A 61 -3.99 27.99 13.72
N ILE A 62 -4.50 26.83 14.11
CA ILE A 62 -5.72 26.70 14.91
C ILE A 62 -5.39 26.74 16.40
N GLU A 63 -4.35 26.02 16.83
CA GLU A 63 -3.95 25.92 18.24
C GLU A 63 -3.38 27.23 18.79
N ARG A 64 -2.54 27.97 18.04
CA ARG A 64 -1.98 29.24 18.54
C ARG A 64 -3.06 30.25 18.96
N PRO A 65 -4.02 30.64 18.09
CA PRO A 65 -5.06 31.58 18.50
C PRO A 65 -5.95 30.97 19.57
N HIS A 66 -6.28 29.68 19.53
CA HIS A 66 -7.12 29.05 20.53
C HIS A 66 -6.47 29.06 21.93
N VAL A 67 -5.19 28.73 22.03
CA VAL A 67 -4.43 28.73 23.29
C VAL A 67 -4.19 30.16 23.80
N SER A 68 -3.88 31.12 22.90
CA SER A 68 -3.76 32.53 23.28
C SER A 68 -5.08 33.12 23.80
N ILE A 69 -6.20 32.84 23.13
CA ILE A 69 -7.53 33.29 23.56
C ILE A 69 -7.92 32.66 24.90
N LEU A 70 -7.61 31.38 25.11
CA LEU A 70 -7.83 30.74 26.40
C LEU A 70 -6.96 31.39 27.49
N PHE A 71 -5.69 31.65 27.22
CA PHE A 71 -4.78 32.29 28.17
C PHE A 71 -5.23 33.70 28.57
N GLU A 72 -5.68 34.51 27.61
CA GLU A 72 -6.22 35.86 27.86
C GLU A 72 -7.58 35.82 28.58
N ARG A 73 -8.40 34.79 28.35
CA ARG A 73 -9.71 34.64 29.02
C ARG A 73 -9.62 34.04 30.42
N PHE A 74 -8.49 33.43 30.77
CA PHE A 74 -8.23 32.81 32.07
C PHE A 74 -7.14 33.53 32.90
N SER A 75 -6.61 34.67 32.44
CA SER A 75 -5.84 35.66 33.25
C SER A 75 -6.74 36.77 33.75
#